data_AF-A0A157Z6W1-F1
#
_entry.id   AF-A0A157Z6W1-F1
#
_cell.length_a   1.000
_cell.length_b   1.000
_cell.length_c   1.000
_cell.angle_alpha   90.00
_cell.angle_beta   90.00
_cell.angle_gamma   90.00
#
_symmetry.space_group_name_H-M   'P 1'
#
loop_
_entity.id
_entity.type
_entity.pdbx_description
1 polymer ?
#
loop_
_entity_poly.entity_id
_entity_poly.type
_entity_poly.pdbx_seq_one_letter_code
_entity_poly.pdbx_strand_id
1 'polypeptide(L)'
;MNDQIVNTVGDAVSNLDTRVTQNTNAISNLNSNVAQNTADIANLTTDVANHSTQIQKNASDIADINNQINSGSIGLVQQDQTTRTVTVAKNADGTVVDMTGTQGARKVTGVAAGTLSADSTDAVNGSQLYATDQEVSLLRQRVVNIQSTGDELMASQAHDAPAIASGDHSTAIGNGAVASGASSVALGDSSVAEENHTVSIGSAGNERRLTNVAPGINGTDAANMNQLNAVQSSVNSVARGAFAGVAAAMSMPNMTPSQPGKTVVAAGVGNYKGYTAVGLGATYRSRDNSWLVNGAASITPSGDTGVRAQVGYEF
;
A
#
# COMPACT_ATOMS: atom_id res chain seq x y z
N MET A 1 -24.83 -99.49 68.44
CA MET A 1 -25.78 -100.62 68.45
C MET A 1 -25.66 -101.26 69.82
N ASN A 2 -26.68 -101.14 70.67
CA ASN A 2 -26.72 -101.92 71.92
C ASN A 2 -27.25 -103.30 71.55
N ASP A 3 -26.45 -104.35 71.76
CA ASP A 3 -26.89 -105.73 71.63
C ASP A 3 -27.89 -106.03 72.76
N GLN A 4 -29.18 -105.94 72.45
CA GLN A 4 -30.25 -106.41 73.31
C GLN A 4 -30.23 -107.95 73.30
N ILE A 5 -29.93 -108.57 74.45
CA ILE A 5 -30.01 -110.03 74.63
C ILE A 5 -31.48 -110.44 74.47
N VAL A 6 -31.78 -111.23 73.46
CA VAL A 6 -33.13 -111.68 73.10
C VAL A 6 -33.48 -112.92 73.94
N ASN A 7 -34.29 -112.76 75.00
CA ASN A 7 -34.61 -113.85 75.95
C ASN A 7 -35.89 -114.60 75.61
N THR A 8 -36.79 -113.98 74.83
CA THR A 8 -38.06 -114.57 74.38
C THR A 8 -38.35 -114.16 72.92
N VAL A 9 -39.27 -114.89 72.28
CA VAL A 9 -39.79 -114.51 70.95
C VAL A 9 -40.44 -113.12 70.99
N GLY A 10 -41.04 -112.73 72.12
CA GLY A 10 -41.66 -111.40 72.30
C GLY A 10 -40.66 -110.25 72.23
N ASP A 11 -39.50 -110.38 72.87
CA ASP A 11 -38.43 -109.37 72.84
C ASP A 11 -37.86 -109.19 71.43
N ALA A 12 -37.73 -110.30 70.67
CA ALA A 12 -37.31 -110.27 69.28
C ALA A 12 -38.27 -109.48 68.39
N VAL A 13 -39.58 -109.71 68.58
CA VAL A 13 -40.66 -109.03 67.85
C VAL A 13 -40.70 -107.54 68.21
N SER A 14 -40.57 -107.18 69.49
CA SER A 14 -40.54 -105.76 69.92
C SER A 14 -39.32 -105.01 69.36
N ASN A 15 -38.15 -105.65 69.33
CA ASN A 15 -36.96 -105.09 68.69
C ASN A 15 -37.14 -104.90 67.18
N LEU A 16 -37.77 -105.86 66.50
CA LEU A 16 -38.13 -105.73 65.09
C LEU A 16 -39.11 -104.56 64.87
N ASP A 17 -40.15 -104.45 65.68
CA ASP A 17 -41.16 -103.39 65.57
C ASP A 17 -40.56 -101.99 65.80
N THR A 18 -39.66 -101.85 66.77
CA THR A 18 -38.92 -100.60 67.02
C THR A 18 -38.08 -100.20 65.80
N ARG A 19 -37.33 -101.16 65.23
CA ARG A 19 -36.54 -100.91 64.01
C ARG A 19 -37.44 -100.62 62.80
N VAL A 20 -38.57 -101.31 62.67
CA VAL A 20 -39.56 -101.05 61.62
C VAL A 20 -40.11 -99.63 61.76
N THR A 21 -40.48 -99.20 62.96
CA THR A 21 -40.95 -97.84 63.23
C THR A 21 -39.88 -96.79 62.93
N GLN A 22 -38.63 -97.01 63.36
CA GLN A 22 -37.50 -96.13 63.02
C GLN A 22 -37.28 -96.05 61.52
N ASN A 23 -37.33 -97.18 60.82
CA ASN A 23 -37.24 -97.24 59.36
C ASN A 23 -38.40 -96.49 58.69
N THR A 24 -39.63 -96.64 59.17
CA THR A 24 -40.81 -95.92 58.68
C THR A 24 -40.63 -94.41 58.82
N ASN A 25 -40.14 -93.95 59.97
CA ASN A 25 -39.88 -92.52 60.21
C ASN A 25 -38.75 -92.00 59.31
N ALA A 26 -37.65 -92.75 59.16
CA ALA A 26 -36.55 -92.39 58.27
C ALA A 26 -37.00 -92.30 56.80
N ILE A 27 -37.84 -93.25 56.35
CA ILE A 27 -38.44 -93.25 55.01
C ILE A 27 -39.37 -92.04 54.84
N SER A 28 -40.18 -91.70 55.84
CA SER A 28 -41.05 -90.52 55.80
C SER A 28 -40.26 -89.21 55.66
N ASN A 29 -39.16 -89.08 56.41
CA ASN A 29 -38.25 -87.93 56.29
C ASN A 29 -37.56 -87.88 54.91
N LEU A 30 -37.10 -89.03 54.39
CA LEU A 30 -36.55 -89.12 53.03
C LEU A 30 -37.57 -88.69 51.98
N ASN A 31 -38.81 -89.15 52.09
CA ASN A 31 -39.90 -88.75 51.18
C ASN A 31 -40.16 -87.23 51.23
N SER A 32 -40.13 -86.63 52.43
CA SER A 32 -40.30 -85.18 52.60
C SER A 32 -39.15 -84.39 51.97
N ASN A 33 -37.90 -84.83 52.17
CA ASN A 33 -36.73 -84.22 51.54
C ASN A 33 -36.75 -84.35 50.01
N VAL A 34 -37.18 -85.50 49.48
CA VAL A 34 -37.33 -85.71 48.04
C VAL A 34 -38.41 -84.80 47.45
N ALA A 35 -39.52 -84.61 48.16
CA ALA A 35 -40.57 -83.68 47.74
C ALA A 35 -40.05 -82.22 47.73
N GLN A 36 -39.31 -81.80 48.76
CA GLN A 36 -38.69 -80.48 48.81
C GLN A 36 -37.68 -80.30 47.67
N ASN A 37 -36.78 -81.26 47.46
CA ASN A 37 -35.81 -81.21 46.37
C ASN A 37 -36.50 -81.13 45.01
N THR A 38 -37.63 -81.82 44.84
CA THR A 38 -38.44 -81.76 43.61
C THR A 38 -39.00 -80.35 43.38
N ALA A 39 -39.48 -79.69 44.43
CA ALA A 39 -39.96 -78.30 44.36
C ALA A 39 -38.82 -77.31 44.07
N ASP A 40 -37.67 -77.44 44.73
CA ASP A 40 -36.51 -76.56 44.51
C ASP A 40 -35.95 -76.70 43.09
N ILE A 41 -35.91 -77.93 42.55
CA ILE A 41 -35.52 -78.19 41.15
C ILE A 41 -36.51 -77.56 40.17
N ALA A 42 -37.82 -77.60 40.45
CA ALA A 42 -38.82 -76.95 39.62
C ALA A 42 -38.64 -75.42 39.60
N ASN A 43 -38.33 -74.82 40.75
CA ASN A 43 -38.01 -73.40 40.85
C ASN A 43 -36.71 -73.05 40.08
N LEU A 44 -35.62 -73.81 40.29
CA LEU A 44 -34.36 -73.64 39.55
C LEU A 44 -34.54 -73.78 38.04
N THR A 45 -35.39 -74.69 37.60
CA THR A 45 -35.71 -74.86 36.18
C THR A 45 -36.38 -73.62 35.62
N THR A 46 -37.31 -73.02 36.37
CA THR A 46 -37.98 -71.78 36.01
C THR A 46 -36.99 -70.60 35.96
N ASP A 47 -36.12 -70.47 36.95
CA ASP A 47 -35.10 -69.42 37.00
C ASP A 47 -34.10 -69.53 35.85
N VAL A 48 -33.63 -70.75 35.53
CA VAL A 48 -32.74 -70.99 34.38
C VAL A 48 -33.42 -70.63 33.07
N ALA A 49 -34.71 -70.95 32.91
CA ALA A 49 -35.47 -70.57 31.72
C ALA A 49 -35.57 -69.03 31.59
N ASN A 50 -35.89 -68.34 32.69
CA ASN A 50 -35.96 -66.88 32.72
C ASN A 50 -34.60 -66.22 32.40
N HIS A 51 -33.52 -66.71 33.01
CA HIS A 51 -32.16 -66.24 32.71
C HIS A 51 -31.79 -66.48 31.25
N SER A 52 -32.16 -67.63 30.67
CA SER A 52 -31.93 -67.92 29.26
C SER A 52 -32.62 -66.90 28.35
N THR A 53 -33.88 -66.54 28.64
CA THR A 53 -34.61 -65.49 27.89
C THR A 53 -33.94 -64.13 28.02
N GLN A 54 -33.52 -63.73 29.24
CA GLN A 54 -32.85 -62.44 29.44
C GLN A 54 -31.49 -62.37 28.74
N ILE A 55 -30.73 -63.48 28.74
CA ILE A 55 -29.45 -63.57 28.01
C ILE A 55 -29.67 -63.43 26.51
N GLN A 56 -30.70 -64.08 25.95
CA GLN A 56 -31.04 -63.93 24.53
C GLN A 56 -31.43 -62.49 24.18
N LYS A 57 -32.23 -61.84 25.03
CA LYS A 57 -32.56 -60.42 24.85
C LYS A 57 -31.32 -59.53 24.89
N ASN A 58 -30.45 -59.72 25.88
CA ASN A 58 -29.20 -58.98 25.96
C ASN A 58 -28.32 -59.21 24.72
N ALA A 59 -28.28 -60.42 24.18
CA ALA A 59 -27.53 -60.73 22.96
C ALA A 59 -28.09 -59.96 21.75
N SER A 60 -29.42 -59.87 21.61
CA SER A 60 -30.08 -59.06 20.57
C SER A 60 -29.83 -57.57 20.75
N ASP A 61 -30.02 -57.03 21.96
CA ASP A 61 -29.81 -55.61 22.26
C ASP A 61 -28.35 -55.19 21.99
N ILE A 62 -27.38 -56.06 22.35
CA ILE A 62 -25.95 -55.83 22.05
C ILE A 62 -25.68 -55.87 20.55
N ALA A 63 -26.29 -56.80 19.82
CA ALA A 63 -26.16 -56.87 18.37
C ALA A 63 -26.71 -55.60 17.70
N ASP A 64 -27.85 -55.09 18.17
CA ASP A 64 -28.45 -53.87 17.66
C ASP A 64 -27.60 -52.63 17.97
N ILE A 65 -27.09 -52.49 19.20
CA ILE A 65 -26.14 -51.42 19.55
C ILE A 65 -24.90 -51.49 18.65
N ASN A 66 -24.34 -52.67 18.44
CA ASN A 66 -23.17 -52.86 17.57
C ASN A 66 -23.49 -52.43 16.13
N ASN A 67 -24.65 -52.78 15.61
CA ASN A 67 -25.10 -52.36 14.28
C ASN A 67 -25.30 -50.84 14.20
N GLN A 68 -25.87 -50.23 15.23
CA GLN A 68 -26.09 -48.78 15.29
C GLN A 68 -24.79 -47.99 15.42
N ILE A 69 -23.81 -48.48 16.20
CA ILE A 69 -22.47 -47.89 16.29
C ILE A 69 -21.74 -48.01 14.95
N ASN A 70 -21.74 -49.20 14.34
CA ASN A 70 -21.03 -49.44 13.07
C ASN A 70 -21.62 -48.64 11.90
N SER A 71 -22.93 -48.42 11.91
CA SER A 71 -23.60 -47.57 10.91
C SER A 71 -23.51 -46.07 11.23
N GLY A 72 -23.01 -45.68 12.40
CA GLY A 72 -22.98 -44.28 12.85
C GLY A 72 -24.38 -43.69 13.11
N SER A 73 -25.35 -44.51 13.50
CA SER A 73 -26.75 -44.10 13.73
C SER A 73 -27.00 -43.59 15.15
N ILE A 74 -26.07 -43.81 16.10
CA ILE A 74 -26.13 -43.31 17.48
C ILE A 74 -24.80 -42.65 17.87
N GLY A 75 -24.82 -41.75 18.88
CA GLY A 75 -23.65 -41.03 19.39
C GLY A 75 -23.65 -39.54 19.07
N LEU A 76 -22.53 -38.83 19.29
CA LEU A 76 -22.42 -37.40 18.95
C LEU A 76 -22.08 -37.18 17.48
N VAL A 77 -21.27 -38.04 16.87
CA VAL A 77 -21.00 -38.01 15.43
C VAL A 77 -21.93 -39.03 14.79
N GLN A 78 -22.86 -38.55 13.97
CA GLN A 78 -23.87 -39.40 13.33
C GLN A 78 -23.89 -39.17 11.83
N GLN A 79 -24.09 -40.25 11.07
CA GLN A 79 -24.39 -40.15 9.65
C GLN A 79 -25.89 -40.31 9.42
N ASP A 80 -26.48 -39.36 8.69
CA ASP A 80 -27.82 -39.53 8.16
C ASP A 80 -27.82 -40.62 7.07
N GLN A 81 -28.63 -41.67 7.23
CA GLN A 81 -28.61 -42.81 6.31
C GLN A 81 -29.19 -42.49 4.92
N THR A 82 -29.98 -41.42 4.80
CA THR A 82 -30.60 -40.99 3.55
C THR A 82 -29.70 -39.99 2.82
N THR A 83 -29.27 -38.92 3.49
CA THR A 83 -28.47 -37.86 2.86
C THR A 83 -26.97 -38.15 2.87
N ARG A 84 -26.53 -39.13 3.67
CA ARG A 84 -25.12 -39.45 3.96
C ARG A 84 -24.33 -38.32 4.61
N THR A 85 -25.01 -37.25 5.04
CA THR A 85 -24.39 -36.14 5.78
C THR A 85 -23.92 -36.63 7.14
N VAL A 86 -22.65 -36.34 7.45
CA VAL A 86 -22.11 -36.54 8.80
C VAL A 86 -22.35 -35.26 9.59
N THR A 87 -22.96 -35.40 10.76
CA THR A 87 -23.24 -34.30 11.67
C THR A 87 -22.51 -34.53 12.98
N VAL A 88 -22.17 -33.44 13.67
CA VAL A 88 -21.57 -33.45 14.99
C VAL A 88 -22.54 -32.79 15.95
N ALA A 89 -23.00 -33.55 16.94
CA ALA A 89 -23.85 -33.12 18.04
C ALA A 89 -25.14 -32.39 17.61
N LYS A 90 -25.74 -32.71 16.44
CA LYS A 90 -26.90 -31.98 15.88
C LYS A 90 -28.14 -31.86 16.80
N ASN A 91 -28.29 -32.77 17.76
CA ASN A 91 -29.40 -32.83 18.71
C ASN A 91 -29.00 -32.35 20.13
N ALA A 92 -27.82 -31.77 20.27
CA ALA A 92 -27.33 -31.20 21.51
C ALA A 92 -26.99 -29.71 21.31
N ASP A 93 -27.00 -28.93 22.38
CA ASP A 93 -26.60 -27.53 22.35
C ASP A 93 -25.07 -27.37 22.22
N GLY A 94 -24.65 -26.14 21.92
CA GLY A 94 -23.24 -25.75 21.80
C GLY A 94 -22.96 -25.03 20.49
N THR A 95 -22.04 -24.07 20.50
CA THR A 95 -21.70 -23.26 19.32
C THR A 95 -20.27 -23.47 18.84
N VAL A 96 -19.51 -24.38 19.49
CA VAL A 96 -18.09 -24.59 19.23
C VAL A 96 -17.79 -26.08 19.13
N VAL A 97 -17.06 -26.46 18.08
CA VAL A 97 -16.38 -27.75 17.95
C VAL A 97 -14.89 -27.50 18.14
N ASP A 98 -14.37 -27.82 19.33
CA ASP A 98 -12.95 -27.67 19.63
C ASP A 98 -12.15 -28.85 19.05
N MET A 99 -11.18 -28.54 18.18
CA MET A 99 -10.31 -29.51 17.51
C MET A 99 -8.93 -29.63 18.16
N THR A 100 -8.69 -29.00 19.32
CA THR A 100 -7.43 -29.09 20.06
C THR A 100 -7.26 -30.45 20.74
N GLY A 101 -6.01 -30.93 20.79
CA GLY A 101 -5.62 -32.19 21.41
C GLY A 101 -4.59 -31.99 22.51
N THR A 102 -4.15 -33.09 23.12
CA THR A 102 -3.11 -33.07 24.17
C THR A 102 -1.76 -32.52 23.69
N GLN A 103 -1.53 -32.51 22.38
CA GLN A 103 -0.34 -31.93 21.72
C GLN A 103 -0.62 -30.57 21.03
N GLY A 104 -1.78 -29.95 21.27
CA GLY A 104 -2.18 -28.68 20.67
C GLY A 104 -3.15 -28.81 19.48
N ALA A 105 -3.22 -27.76 18.64
CA ALA A 105 -4.12 -27.69 17.50
C ALA A 105 -3.83 -28.77 16.44
N ARG A 106 -4.89 -29.29 15.80
CA ARG A 106 -4.79 -30.31 14.74
C ARG A 106 -4.99 -29.70 13.35
N LYS A 107 -4.39 -30.32 12.33
CA LYS A 107 -4.73 -30.03 10.94
C LYS A 107 -6.07 -30.69 10.61
N VAL A 108 -6.99 -29.94 10.02
CA VAL A 108 -8.22 -30.47 9.41
C VAL A 108 -7.94 -30.61 7.91
N THR A 109 -7.92 -31.85 7.43
CA THR A 109 -7.61 -32.20 6.03
C THR A 109 -8.83 -32.87 5.37
N GLY A 110 -8.88 -32.86 4.04
CA GLY A 110 -10.02 -33.36 3.27
C GLY A 110 -11.18 -32.37 3.14
N VAL A 111 -10.96 -31.09 3.47
CA VAL A 111 -11.96 -30.02 3.33
C VAL A 111 -12.04 -29.60 1.86
N ALA A 112 -13.18 -29.90 1.22
CA ALA A 112 -13.50 -29.39 -0.12
C ALA A 112 -13.51 -27.85 -0.12
N ALA A 113 -13.31 -27.22 -1.28
CA ALA A 113 -13.36 -25.77 -1.36
C ALA A 113 -14.77 -25.29 -0.99
N GLY A 114 -14.86 -24.44 0.03
CA GLY A 114 -16.13 -23.88 0.49
C GLY A 114 -16.72 -22.90 -0.52
N THR A 115 -18.04 -22.74 -0.52
CA THR A 115 -18.68 -21.71 -1.34
C THR A 115 -18.26 -20.33 -0.85
N LEU A 116 -17.82 -19.42 -1.74
CA LEU A 116 -17.50 -18.03 -1.37
C LEU A 116 -18.69 -17.12 -1.72
N SER A 117 -19.53 -16.84 -0.73
CA SER A 117 -20.66 -15.91 -0.83
C SER A 117 -20.91 -15.22 0.52
N ALA A 118 -21.68 -14.13 0.52
CA ALA A 118 -21.97 -13.35 1.73
C ALA A 118 -22.66 -14.17 2.84
N ASP A 119 -23.45 -15.17 2.46
CA ASP A 119 -24.23 -16.00 3.37
C ASP A 119 -23.58 -17.37 3.63
N SER A 120 -22.37 -17.61 3.13
CA SER A 120 -21.71 -18.91 3.25
C SER A 120 -21.27 -19.19 4.70
N THR A 121 -21.55 -20.41 5.15
CA THR A 121 -21.06 -20.96 6.42
C THR A 121 -20.07 -22.10 6.20
N ASP A 122 -19.60 -22.30 4.98
CA ASP A 122 -18.67 -23.37 4.63
C ASP A 122 -17.27 -23.05 5.18
N ALA A 123 -16.55 -24.08 5.61
CA ALA A 123 -15.13 -23.94 5.90
C ALA A 123 -14.35 -23.67 4.61
N VAL A 124 -13.43 -22.70 4.65
CA VAL A 124 -12.48 -22.46 3.54
C VAL A 124 -11.25 -23.33 3.69
N ASN A 125 -10.67 -23.75 2.56
CA ASN A 125 -9.45 -24.55 2.56
C ASN A 125 -8.22 -23.76 2.09
N GLY A 126 -7.04 -24.38 2.19
CA GLY A 126 -5.77 -23.73 1.87
C GLY A 126 -5.65 -23.24 0.42
N SER A 127 -6.26 -23.91 -0.56
CA SER A 127 -6.17 -23.46 -1.96
C SER A 127 -6.94 -22.16 -2.21
N GLN A 128 -8.04 -21.93 -1.49
CA GLN A 128 -8.81 -20.68 -1.60
C GLN A 128 -8.06 -19.49 -1.01
N LEU A 129 -7.46 -19.68 0.17
CA LEU A 129 -6.61 -18.64 0.78
C LEU A 129 -5.37 -18.38 -0.07
N TYR A 130 -4.73 -19.45 -0.59
CA TYR A 130 -3.58 -19.32 -1.48
C TYR A 130 -3.90 -18.52 -2.75
N ALA A 131 -5.07 -18.72 -3.36
CA ALA A 131 -5.50 -17.91 -4.51
C ALA A 131 -5.58 -16.42 -4.16
N THR A 132 -6.08 -16.09 -2.97
CA THR A 132 -6.10 -14.71 -2.47
C THR A 132 -4.69 -14.19 -2.22
N ASP A 133 -3.81 -15.00 -1.62
CA ASP A 133 -2.42 -14.63 -1.35
C ASP A 133 -1.63 -14.35 -2.64
N GLN A 134 -1.94 -15.05 -3.74
CA GLN A 134 -1.36 -14.77 -5.06
C GLN A 134 -1.77 -13.39 -5.57
N GLU A 135 -3.05 -13.02 -5.48
CA GLU A 135 -3.53 -11.68 -5.86
C GLU A 135 -2.93 -10.59 -4.97
N VAL A 136 -2.81 -10.84 -3.66
CA VAL A 136 -2.15 -9.92 -2.72
C VAL A 136 -0.65 -9.77 -3.04
N SER A 137 0.01 -10.86 -3.44
CA SER A 137 1.42 -10.84 -3.85
C SER A 137 1.62 -10.01 -5.13
N LEU A 138 0.73 -10.14 -6.11
CA LEU A 138 0.74 -9.30 -7.31
C LEU A 138 0.52 -7.83 -6.98
N LEU A 139 -0.43 -7.53 -6.08
CA LEU A 139 -0.64 -6.16 -5.60
C LEU A 139 0.60 -5.61 -4.91
N ARG A 140 1.24 -6.40 -4.04
CA ARG A 140 2.51 -6.02 -3.39
C ARG A 140 3.60 -5.73 -4.41
N GLN A 141 3.75 -6.57 -5.43
CA GLN A 141 4.73 -6.34 -6.49
C GLN A 141 4.43 -5.05 -7.27
N ARG A 142 3.15 -4.75 -7.55
CA ARG A 142 2.74 -3.48 -8.18
C ARG A 142 3.11 -2.29 -7.31
N VAL A 143 2.88 -2.35 -6.00
CA VAL A 143 3.28 -1.30 -5.05
C VAL A 143 4.80 -1.14 -5.00
N VAL A 144 5.56 -2.24 -4.95
CA VAL A 144 7.04 -2.19 -4.97
C VAL A 144 7.56 -1.60 -6.28
N ASN A 145 6.97 -1.95 -7.42
CA ASN A 145 7.33 -1.36 -8.71
C ASN A 145 7.07 0.15 -8.70
N ILE A 146 5.90 0.59 -8.23
CA ILE A 146 5.59 2.02 -8.03
C ILE A 146 6.62 2.69 -7.12
N GLN A 147 7.09 2.02 -6.08
CA GLN A 147 8.10 2.58 -5.16
C GLN A 147 9.52 2.60 -5.75
N SER A 148 9.88 1.60 -6.57
CA SER A 148 11.27 1.37 -7.01
C SER A 148 11.58 1.98 -8.37
N THR A 149 10.64 1.94 -9.30
CA THR A 149 10.79 2.50 -10.66
C THR A 149 9.97 3.77 -10.87
N GLY A 150 9.17 4.14 -9.87
CA GLY A 150 8.03 5.04 -10.01
C GLY A 150 6.90 4.45 -10.84
N ASP A 151 5.78 5.18 -10.87
CA ASP A 151 4.59 4.91 -11.68
C ASP A 151 4.93 4.99 -13.18
N GLU A 152 4.20 4.29 -14.05
CA GLU A 152 4.31 4.44 -15.52
C GLU A 152 4.12 5.91 -15.93
N LEU A 153 3.33 6.64 -15.15
CA LEU A 153 3.09 8.05 -15.32
C LEU A 153 4.16 8.93 -14.65
N MET A 154 4.76 8.53 -13.52
CA MET A 154 5.68 9.35 -12.71
C MET A 154 6.83 8.49 -12.11
N ALA A 155 8.02 8.55 -12.73
CA ALA A 155 9.22 7.88 -12.24
C ALA A 155 9.86 8.64 -11.05
N SER A 156 9.92 8.06 -9.85
CA SER A 156 10.66 8.62 -8.70
C SER A 156 11.40 7.52 -7.95
N GLN A 157 12.69 7.73 -7.66
CA GLN A 157 13.45 6.83 -6.80
C GLN A 157 13.17 7.19 -5.33
N ALA A 158 12.26 6.45 -4.69
CA ALA A 158 11.72 6.77 -3.37
C ALA A 158 12.71 6.41 -2.24
N HIS A 159 13.47 7.39 -1.76
CA HIS A 159 14.38 7.22 -0.63
C HIS A 159 14.08 8.12 0.59
N ASP A 160 13.21 9.12 0.47
CA ASP A 160 12.89 10.08 1.55
C ASP A 160 11.38 10.14 1.89
N ALA A 161 10.96 11.22 2.55
CA ALA A 161 9.58 11.44 3.01
C ALA A 161 8.57 11.56 1.84
N PRO A 162 7.29 11.18 2.02
CA PRO A 162 6.28 11.34 0.97
C PRO A 162 6.07 12.82 0.58
N ALA A 163 5.62 13.06 -0.65
CA ALA A 163 5.19 14.39 -1.09
C ALA A 163 4.00 14.90 -0.26
N ILE A 164 3.94 16.21 -0.02
CA ILE A 164 2.92 16.87 0.81
C ILE A 164 2.26 18.00 0.01
N ALA A 165 0.99 17.85 -0.34
CA ALA A 165 0.15 18.91 -0.91
C ALA A 165 -0.84 19.39 0.17
N SER A 166 -0.50 20.47 0.87
CA SER A 166 -1.24 20.99 2.03
C SER A 166 -1.94 22.32 1.77
N GLY A 167 -1.55 23.06 0.73
CA GLY A 167 -2.26 24.25 0.28
C GLY A 167 -3.57 23.88 -0.44
N ASP A 168 -4.58 24.74 -0.35
CA ASP A 168 -5.83 24.57 -1.09
C ASP A 168 -5.56 24.45 -2.60
N HIS A 169 -6.15 23.50 -3.32
CA HIS A 169 -5.88 23.23 -4.74
C HIS A 169 -4.38 23.05 -5.11
N SER A 170 -3.53 22.59 -4.19
CA SER A 170 -2.09 22.41 -4.45
C SER A 170 -1.75 21.06 -5.09
N THR A 171 -0.54 20.93 -5.64
CA THR A 171 0.00 19.69 -6.21
C THR A 171 1.46 19.51 -5.81
N ALA A 172 1.85 18.33 -5.34
CA ALA A 172 3.24 18.01 -5.01
C ALA A 172 3.67 16.74 -5.76
N ILE A 173 4.77 16.84 -6.52
CA ILE A 173 5.30 15.76 -7.37
C ILE A 173 6.78 15.59 -7.07
N GLY A 174 7.14 14.45 -6.49
CA GLY A 174 8.52 14.12 -6.11
C GLY A 174 8.65 13.83 -4.61
N ASN A 175 9.60 12.98 -4.28
CA ASN A 175 9.94 12.60 -2.92
C ASN A 175 10.34 13.84 -2.09
N GLY A 176 9.75 14.01 -0.91
CA GLY A 176 9.96 15.17 -0.03
C GLY A 176 9.43 16.51 -0.56
N ALA A 177 8.71 16.55 -1.70
CA ALA A 177 8.17 17.79 -2.25
C ALA A 177 7.05 18.34 -1.35
N VAL A 178 7.04 19.64 -1.07
CA VAL A 178 6.07 20.32 -0.20
C VAL A 178 5.41 21.47 -0.94
N ALA A 179 4.10 21.37 -1.20
CA ALA A 179 3.27 22.46 -1.73
C ALA A 179 2.30 22.94 -0.65
N SER A 180 2.60 24.08 -0.02
CA SER A 180 1.83 24.65 1.10
C SER A 180 1.09 25.95 0.72
N GLY A 181 1.47 26.61 -0.39
CA GLY A 181 0.69 27.72 -0.95
C GLY A 181 -0.60 27.27 -1.63
N ALA A 182 -1.65 28.08 -1.59
CA ALA A 182 -2.89 27.83 -2.33
C ALA A 182 -2.65 27.87 -3.84
N SER A 183 -3.23 26.94 -4.58
CA SER A 183 -3.04 26.75 -6.03
C SER A 183 -1.56 26.69 -6.45
N SER A 184 -0.71 26.13 -5.59
CA SER A 184 0.73 25.99 -5.84
C SER A 184 1.11 24.60 -6.35
N VAL A 185 2.25 24.50 -7.01
CA VAL A 185 2.84 23.24 -7.47
C VAL A 185 4.29 23.14 -7.01
N ALA A 186 4.63 22.07 -6.28
CA ALA A 186 6.01 21.70 -5.99
C ALA A 186 6.43 20.55 -6.91
N LEU A 187 7.41 20.79 -7.79
CA LEU A 187 7.84 19.85 -8.82
C LEU A 187 9.31 19.44 -8.63
N GLY A 188 9.55 18.16 -8.39
CA GLY A 188 10.86 17.57 -8.16
C GLY A 188 11.14 17.22 -6.70
N ASP A 189 12.14 16.37 -6.47
CA ASP A 189 12.57 15.93 -5.14
C ASP A 189 12.87 17.13 -4.23
N SER A 190 12.34 17.14 -3.00
CA SER A 190 12.60 18.18 -2.00
C SER A 190 12.30 19.62 -2.46
N SER A 191 11.45 19.79 -3.48
CA SER A 191 10.97 21.10 -3.93
C SER A 191 9.96 21.68 -2.95
N VAL A 192 9.99 22.98 -2.72
CA VAL A 192 9.15 23.67 -1.74
C VAL A 192 8.42 24.85 -2.38
N ALA A 193 7.09 24.83 -2.38
CA ALA A 193 6.21 25.87 -2.92
C ALA A 193 5.31 26.44 -1.80
N GLU A 194 5.77 27.49 -1.12
CA GLU A 194 5.07 28.12 0.01
C GLU A 194 4.17 29.29 -0.41
N GLU A 195 4.41 29.85 -1.59
CA GLU A 195 3.66 31.00 -2.10
C GLU A 195 2.45 30.56 -2.93
N ASN A 196 1.33 31.28 -2.79
CA ASN A 196 0.10 31.01 -3.55
C ASN A 196 0.31 31.25 -5.06
N HIS A 197 -0.32 30.44 -5.91
CA HIS A 197 -0.27 30.55 -7.38
C HIS A 197 1.15 30.46 -7.98
N THR A 198 2.02 29.67 -7.38
CA THR A 198 3.40 29.48 -7.86
C THR A 198 3.68 28.05 -8.28
N VAL A 199 4.67 27.87 -9.15
CA VAL A 199 5.28 26.57 -9.45
C VAL A 199 6.73 26.64 -8.99
N SER A 200 7.08 25.88 -7.95
CA SER A 200 8.46 25.75 -7.49
C SER A 200 9.10 24.48 -8.04
N ILE A 201 10.31 24.61 -8.57
CA ILE A 201 11.12 23.49 -9.07
C ILE A 201 12.32 23.16 -8.17
N GLY A 202 12.38 23.73 -6.97
CA GLY A 202 13.48 23.52 -6.03
C GLY A 202 13.15 24.03 -4.63
N SER A 203 14.18 24.14 -3.81
CA SER A 203 14.12 24.76 -2.48
C SER A 203 15.29 25.72 -2.31
N ALA A 204 15.26 26.54 -1.25
CA ALA A 204 16.32 27.52 -1.00
C ALA A 204 17.70 26.84 -0.91
N GLY A 205 18.63 27.26 -1.77
CA GLY A 205 19.97 26.68 -1.88
C GLY A 205 20.06 25.38 -2.71
N ASN A 206 18.93 24.86 -3.18
CA ASN A 206 18.83 23.70 -4.07
C ASN A 206 17.98 24.05 -5.31
N GLU A 207 18.23 25.20 -5.91
CA GLU A 207 17.51 25.66 -7.10
C GLU A 207 17.86 24.81 -8.32
N ARG A 208 16.86 24.55 -9.17
CA ARG A 208 17.04 23.80 -10.41
C ARG A 208 17.03 24.72 -11.62
N ARG A 209 17.78 24.32 -12.64
CA ARG A 209 17.75 24.99 -13.96
C ARG A 209 16.54 24.49 -14.75
N LEU A 210 15.80 25.41 -15.35
CA LEU A 210 14.82 25.10 -16.39
C LEU A 210 15.52 25.15 -17.77
N THR A 211 15.65 24.01 -18.43
CA THR A 211 16.38 23.89 -19.71
C THR A 211 15.46 23.50 -20.86
N ASN A 212 15.92 23.69 -22.11
CA ASN A 212 15.17 23.42 -23.33
C ASN A 212 13.89 24.27 -23.48
N VAL A 213 13.93 25.49 -22.95
CA VAL A 213 12.86 26.49 -23.10
C VAL A 213 12.99 27.15 -24.48
N ALA A 214 12.01 26.91 -25.36
CA ALA A 214 11.90 27.61 -26.63
C ALA A 214 11.73 29.13 -26.42
N PRO A 215 12.10 30.00 -27.39
CA PRO A 215 11.90 31.44 -27.25
C PRO A 215 10.42 31.77 -27.03
N GLY A 216 10.12 32.58 -26.02
CA GLY A 216 8.75 33.02 -25.73
C GLY A 216 8.19 33.90 -26.85
N ILE A 217 6.88 33.77 -27.12
CA ILE A 217 6.15 34.48 -28.19
C ILE A 217 5.14 35.45 -27.58
N ASN A 218 4.35 35.01 -26.60
CA ASN A 218 3.37 35.83 -25.89
C ASN A 218 4.01 36.50 -24.67
N GLY A 219 3.36 37.55 -24.14
CA GLY A 219 3.84 38.28 -22.97
C GLY A 219 3.89 37.48 -21.66
N THR A 220 3.25 36.30 -21.62
CA THR A 220 3.22 35.39 -20.47
C THR A 220 4.13 34.17 -20.64
N ASP A 221 4.87 34.07 -21.76
CA ASP A 221 5.79 32.97 -21.99
C ASP A 221 7.11 33.23 -21.27
N ALA A 222 7.81 32.17 -20.85
CA ALA A 222 9.14 32.30 -20.29
C ALA A 222 10.15 32.76 -21.36
N ALA A 223 10.96 33.77 -21.03
CA ALA A 223 12.07 34.20 -21.87
C ALA A 223 13.30 33.30 -21.65
N ASN A 224 14.00 32.93 -22.72
CA ASN A 224 15.22 32.12 -22.63
C ASN A 224 16.52 32.96 -22.77
N MET A 225 17.67 32.34 -22.52
CA MET A 225 18.97 33.02 -22.56
C MET A 225 19.34 33.57 -23.94
N ASN A 226 18.83 33.00 -25.03
CA ASN A 226 19.08 33.53 -26.37
C ASN A 226 18.40 34.89 -26.57
N GLN A 227 17.17 35.04 -26.08
CA GLN A 227 16.44 36.31 -26.09
C GLN A 227 17.15 37.34 -25.21
N LEU A 228 17.60 36.96 -24.01
CA LEU A 228 18.35 37.86 -23.13
C LEU A 228 19.70 38.30 -23.73
N ASN A 229 20.44 37.39 -24.36
CA ASN A 229 21.70 37.71 -25.03
C ASN A 229 21.50 38.65 -26.24
N ALA A 230 20.39 38.53 -26.95
CA ALA A 230 20.02 39.46 -28.02
C ALA A 230 19.73 40.87 -27.48
N VAL A 231 19.04 40.97 -26.33
CA VAL A 231 18.83 42.23 -25.63
C VAL A 231 20.17 42.82 -25.17
N GLN A 232 21.04 42.03 -24.54
CA GLN A 232 22.36 42.48 -24.10
C GLN A 232 23.21 43.02 -25.26
N SER A 233 23.16 42.34 -26.41
CA SER A 233 23.87 42.76 -27.63
C SER A 233 23.33 44.08 -28.16
N SER A 234 22.00 44.26 -28.13
CA SER A 234 21.33 45.49 -28.54
C SER A 234 21.71 46.66 -27.63
N VAL A 235 21.71 46.46 -26.30
CA VAL A 235 22.14 47.46 -25.32
C VAL A 235 23.60 47.85 -25.53
N ASN A 236 24.48 46.88 -25.76
CA ASN A 236 25.89 47.16 -26.05
C ASN A 236 26.04 47.96 -27.35
N SER A 237 25.23 47.69 -28.37
CA SER A 237 25.23 48.44 -29.62
C SER A 237 24.80 49.89 -29.42
N VAL A 238 23.71 50.11 -28.66
CA VAL A 238 23.23 51.45 -28.31
C VAL A 238 24.29 52.22 -27.51
N ALA A 239 24.93 51.58 -26.52
CA ALA A 239 26.00 52.20 -25.74
C ALA A 239 27.18 52.62 -26.62
N ARG A 240 27.62 51.76 -27.55
CA ARG A 240 28.66 52.08 -28.52
C ARG A 240 28.30 53.29 -29.38
N GLY A 241 27.10 53.27 -29.99
CA GLY A 241 26.64 54.38 -30.84
C GLY A 241 26.53 55.70 -30.06
N ALA A 242 26.01 55.66 -28.83
CA ALA A 242 25.91 56.84 -27.99
C ALA A 242 27.29 57.43 -27.63
N PHE A 243 28.25 56.60 -27.21
CA PHE A 243 29.59 57.07 -26.86
C PHE A 243 30.37 57.57 -28.08
N ALA A 244 30.26 56.89 -29.21
CA ALA A 244 30.81 57.34 -30.48
C ALA A 244 30.19 58.68 -30.93
N GLY A 245 28.89 58.85 -30.75
CA GLY A 245 28.18 60.11 -31.02
C GLY A 245 28.69 61.28 -30.18
N VAL A 246 28.97 61.07 -28.88
CA VAL A 246 29.58 62.10 -28.02
C VAL A 246 31.00 62.42 -28.48
N ALA A 247 31.80 61.40 -28.81
CA ALA A 247 33.14 61.62 -29.36
C ALA A 247 33.10 62.41 -30.68
N ALA A 248 32.13 62.12 -31.55
CA ALA A 248 31.86 62.84 -32.79
C ALA A 248 31.51 64.31 -32.55
N ALA A 249 30.64 64.60 -31.57
CA ALA A 249 30.32 65.98 -31.21
C ALA A 249 31.56 66.75 -30.69
N MET A 250 32.41 66.10 -29.89
CA MET A 250 33.65 66.70 -29.38
C MET A 250 34.74 66.89 -30.44
N SER A 251 34.74 66.10 -31.52
CA SER A 251 35.78 66.16 -32.56
C SER A 251 35.60 67.31 -33.53
N MET A 252 34.41 67.91 -33.61
CA MET A 252 34.08 68.95 -34.58
C MET A 252 34.63 70.34 -34.16
N PRO A 253 35.63 70.89 -34.86
CA PRO A 253 36.29 72.13 -34.46
C PRO A 253 35.42 73.36 -34.71
N ASN A 254 35.57 74.40 -33.88
CA ASN A 254 34.93 75.70 -34.04
C ASN A 254 35.97 76.81 -33.86
N MET A 255 36.78 77.03 -34.90
CA MET A 255 37.85 78.04 -34.89
C MET A 255 37.40 79.27 -35.68
N THR A 256 37.53 80.45 -35.08
CA THR A 256 37.13 81.72 -35.71
C THR A 256 38.25 82.27 -36.60
N PRO A 257 37.97 82.66 -37.85
CA PRO A 257 38.94 83.35 -38.71
C PRO A 257 39.44 84.66 -38.10
N SER A 258 40.75 84.92 -38.20
CA SER A 258 41.38 86.11 -37.62
C SER A 258 41.05 87.41 -38.34
N GLN A 259 40.53 87.36 -39.57
CA GLN A 259 40.18 88.54 -40.39
C GLN A 259 38.84 88.37 -41.14
N PRO A 260 38.11 89.47 -41.41
CA PRO A 260 36.89 89.45 -42.23
C PRO A 260 37.13 88.90 -43.64
N GLY A 261 36.16 88.14 -44.17
CA GLY A 261 36.20 87.56 -45.51
C GLY A 261 37.09 86.32 -45.66
N LYS A 262 37.64 85.77 -44.56
CA LYS A 262 38.46 84.56 -44.57
C LYS A 262 37.68 83.33 -44.08
N THR A 263 38.11 82.16 -44.55
CA THR A 263 37.62 80.85 -44.09
C THR A 263 38.75 80.13 -43.36
N VAL A 264 38.47 79.54 -42.20
CA VAL A 264 39.37 78.61 -41.50
C VAL A 264 38.83 77.21 -41.70
N VAL A 265 39.69 76.30 -42.14
CA VAL A 265 39.40 74.85 -42.14
C VAL A 265 40.23 74.21 -41.04
N ALA A 266 39.61 73.38 -40.22
CA ALA A 266 40.25 72.72 -39.09
C ALA A 266 39.83 71.24 -39.04
N ALA A 267 40.69 70.44 -38.41
CA ALA A 267 40.41 69.05 -38.05
C ALA A 267 40.54 68.88 -36.53
N GLY A 268 39.67 68.07 -35.94
CA GLY A 268 39.69 67.75 -34.53
C GLY A 268 39.49 66.26 -34.28
N VAL A 269 39.94 65.81 -33.11
CA VAL A 269 39.77 64.43 -32.63
C VAL A 269 39.05 64.47 -31.29
N GLY A 270 38.00 63.67 -31.17
CA GLY A 270 37.25 63.50 -29.92
C GLY A 270 37.52 62.13 -29.34
N ASN A 271 37.68 62.03 -28.03
CA ASN A 271 37.74 60.75 -27.32
C ASN A 271 36.77 60.78 -26.14
N TYR A 272 35.88 59.79 -26.05
CA TYR A 272 34.97 59.62 -24.92
C TYR A 272 34.87 58.15 -24.52
N LYS A 273 35.23 57.83 -23.27
CA LYS A 273 35.17 56.47 -22.71
C LYS A 273 35.79 55.39 -23.63
N GLY A 274 36.91 55.72 -24.29
CA GLY A 274 37.61 54.81 -25.21
C GLY A 274 37.11 54.82 -26.66
N TYR A 275 36.04 55.55 -26.99
CA TYR A 275 35.56 55.74 -28.35
C TYR A 275 36.15 57.01 -28.94
N THR A 276 36.60 56.95 -30.19
CA THR A 276 37.19 58.09 -30.89
C THR A 276 36.30 58.55 -32.05
N ALA A 277 36.47 59.80 -32.46
CA ALA A 277 35.91 60.31 -33.69
C ALA A 277 36.82 61.39 -34.29
N VAL A 278 36.73 61.58 -35.59
CA VAL A 278 37.45 62.65 -36.32
C VAL A 278 36.42 63.63 -36.85
N GLY A 279 36.66 64.92 -36.65
CA GLY A 279 35.80 66.00 -37.11
C GLY A 279 36.55 66.93 -38.04
N LEU A 280 35.89 67.41 -39.08
CA LEU A 280 36.38 68.44 -40.00
C LEU A 280 35.38 69.59 -39.99
N GLY A 281 35.87 70.82 -39.87
CA GLY A 281 35.02 72.00 -39.83
C GLY A 281 35.58 73.15 -40.63
N ALA A 282 34.70 73.95 -41.20
CA ALA A 282 35.01 75.19 -41.86
C ALA A 282 34.20 76.33 -41.23
N THR A 283 34.88 77.40 -40.85
CA THR A 283 34.27 78.63 -40.34
C THR A 283 34.56 79.78 -41.28
N TYR A 284 33.55 80.51 -41.72
CA TYR A 284 33.65 81.71 -42.54
C TYR A 284 33.23 82.95 -41.73
N ARG A 285 34.02 84.03 -41.82
CA ARG A 285 33.67 85.34 -41.28
C ARG A 285 33.28 86.28 -42.43
N SER A 286 32.11 86.89 -42.36
CA SER A 286 31.64 87.83 -43.38
C SER A 286 32.58 89.04 -43.49
N ARG A 287 32.60 89.67 -44.68
CA ARG A 287 33.47 90.81 -44.97
C ARG A 287 33.12 92.07 -44.18
N ASP A 288 31.85 92.22 -43.81
CA ASP A 288 31.34 93.27 -42.92
C ASP A 288 31.58 92.97 -41.43
N ASN A 289 32.32 91.90 -41.14
CA ASN A 289 32.65 91.42 -39.79
C ASN A 289 31.45 91.04 -38.91
N SER A 290 30.23 91.11 -39.44
CA SER A 290 29.01 91.02 -38.63
C SER A 290 28.49 89.58 -38.48
N TRP A 291 28.90 88.66 -39.36
CA TRP A 291 28.43 87.28 -39.35
C TRP A 291 29.58 86.26 -39.30
N LEU A 292 29.39 85.23 -38.48
CA LEU A 292 30.22 84.03 -38.39
C LEU A 292 29.37 82.81 -38.74
N VAL A 293 29.82 82.01 -39.71
CA VAL A 293 29.13 80.78 -40.12
C VAL A 293 30.11 79.61 -39.96
N ASN A 294 29.78 78.63 -39.11
CA ASN A 294 30.55 77.39 -38.95
C ASN A 294 29.72 76.21 -39.46
N GLY A 295 30.34 75.39 -40.31
CA GLY A 295 29.86 74.07 -40.67
C GLY A 295 30.90 73.03 -40.29
N ALA A 296 30.51 71.95 -39.63
CA ALA A 296 31.39 70.83 -39.32
C ALA A 296 30.71 69.50 -39.56
N ALA A 297 31.52 68.50 -39.91
CA ALA A 297 31.12 67.11 -40.04
C ALA A 297 32.08 66.24 -39.25
N SER A 298 31.61 65.11 -38.74
CA SER A 298 32.43 64.13 -38.03
C SER A 298 32.13 62.73 -38.50
N ILE A 299 33.12 61.85 -38.35
CA ILE A 299 32.98 60.41 -38.57
C ILE A 299 33.58 59.64 -37.41
N THR A 300 32.92 58.55 -37.05
CA THR A 300 33.35 57.60 -36.02
C THR A 300 33.90 56.33 -36.69
N PRO A 301 34.75 55.53 -36.01
CA PRO A 301 35.20 54.24 -36.54
C PRO A 301 34.07 53.23 -36.79
N SER A 302 32.90 53.38 -36.17
CA SER A 302 31.70 52.58 -36.45
C SER A 302 30.99 52.98 -37.75
N GLY A 303 31.44 54.03 -38.43
CA GLY A 303 30.85 54.53 -39.67
C GLY A 303 29.75 55.57 -39.47
N ASP A 304 29.40 55.90 -38.22
CA ASP A 304 28.39 56.92 -37.93
C ASP A 304 28.95 58.32 -38.24
N THR A 305 28.11 59.16 -38.85
CA THR A 305 28.46 60.54 -39.19
C THR A 305 27.59 61.54 -38.43
N GLY A 306 28.17 62.70 -38.14
CA GLY A 306 27.46 63.82 -37.53
C GLY A 306 27.71 65.08 -38.34
N VAL A 307 26.75 66.00 -38.36
CA VAL A 307 26.91 67.33 -38.95
C VAL A 307 26.45 68.40 -37.98
N ARG A 308 27.13 69.54 -37.96
CA ARG A 308 26.80 70.72 -37.18
C ARG A 308 26.85 71.94 -38.07
N ALA A 309 25.84 72.79 -37.96
CA ALA A 309 25.84 74.13 -38.52
C ALA A 309 25.57 75.14 -37.41
N GLN A 310 26.32 76.24 -37.39
CA GLN A 310 26.16 77.32 -36.43
C GLN A 310 26.30 78.66 -37.15
N VAL A 311 25.47 79.63 -36.76
CA VAL A 311 25.61 81.03 -37.15
C VAL A 311 25.72 81.88 -35.90
N GLY A 312 26.63 82.84 -35.91
CA GLY A 312 26.77 83.88 -34.89
C GLY A 312 26.73 85.26 -35.55
N TYR A 313 26.14 86.23 -34.86
CA TYR A 313 26.14 87.63 -35.26
C TYR A 313 26.91 88.44 -34.21
N GLU A 314 27.80 89.32 -34.65
CA GLU A 314 28.64 90.18 -33.82
C GLU A 314 28.28 91.63 -34.14
N PHE A 315 28.01 92.45 -33.11
CA PHE A 315 27.58 93.84 -33.22
C PHE A 315 28.54 94.78 -32.49
#